data_AF-A0A1A8GQW2-F1
#
_entry.id   AF-A0A1A8GQW2-F1
#
_cell.length_a   1.000
_cell.length_b   1.000
_cell.length_c   1.000
_cell.angle_alpha   90.00
_cell.angle_beta   90.00
_cell.angle_gamma   90.00
#
_symmetry.space_group_name_H-M   'P 1'
#
loop_
_entity.id
_entity.type
_entity.pdbx_description
1 polymer ?
#
loop_
_entity_poly.entity_id
_entity_poly.type
_entity_poly.pdbx_seq_one_letter_code
_entity_poly.pdbx_strand_id
1 'polypeptide(L)'
;MAAELFSTSLPQSDDEEVLEGKKSFIQLSGPDPSADRSNQHHLGQPGDDDDDSEERCSWQAAHPTLRERNALMFNNEHMADVHFIVGPQGETQTVPAHKYVLAVGSSVFGAMFYGDLAEEQSEIHIPDVEPAAFLTLLKYMYSDEVELEEDNVLTTLYAAKKYIVPAVAKACVSFLETSLEAKNACVLLSQSRLFEEAELTQRCWEVIDAQAELALRSEGFCDIDAQTLESILQRETLNAKEIVVFEAALSWAEAECQRQELTTSTDNKRKVLGKAMFLIRIPTMALDDFANGAAQSGVLTLNETNDIFLWYTAAKKPELQFASQPRKGLTPQRCHRFQSCAYRSNQWRYRGRCDSIQFAVDKRVFIAGFGLYGSSCGSAEYSAKIELKRQGILLGQNLSKYFSDGSSNTFPVWFEYPVQIEPDTFYTASVVLDGNELSYFGQEGMTEVQCGKVTFQFQCSSDSTNGTGVQGGQIPELIFYA
;
A
#
# COMPACT_ATOMS: atom_id res chain seq x y z
N MET A 1 3.97 -20.11 -30.38
CA MET A 1 3.33 -21.38 -29.99
C MET A 1 2.14 -21.00 -29.13
N ALA A 2 0.94 -21.39 -29.59
CA ALA A 2 -0.35 -20.83 -29.22
C ALA A 2 -0.75 -21.14 -27.76
N ALA A 3 -1.39 -20.16 -27.11
CA ALA A 3 -2.20 -20.36 -25.92
C ALA A 3 -3.66 -20.01 -26.31
N GLU A 4 -4.55 -20.98 -26.17
CA GLU A 4 -5.96 -20.91 -26.54
C GLU A 4 -6.75 -20.08 -25.50
N LEU A 5 -7.64 -19.24 -26.02
CA LEU A 5 -8.56 -18.36 -25.29
C LEU A 5 -9.78 -19.17 -24.81
N PHE A 6 -10.12 -19.03 -23.53
CA PHE A 6 -11.36 -19.55 -22.97
C PHE A 6 -12.57 -18.71 -23.43
N SER A 7 -13.61 -19.39 -23.89
CA SER A 7 -14.92 -18.85 -24.28
C SER A 7 -15.88 -18.92 -23.10
N THR A 8 -16.51 -17.81 -22.73
CA THR A 8 -17.60 -17.77 -21.73
C THR A 8 -18.86 -17.17 -22.37
N SER A 9 -19.78 -18.05 -22.74
CA SER A 9 -21.16 -17.71 -23.12
C SER A 9 -22.04 -17.68 -21.87
N LEU A 10 -22.66 -16.52 -21.57
CA LEU A 10 -23.70 -16.36 -20.56
C LEU A 10 -25.09 -16.70 -21.13
N PRO A 11 -25.97 -17.40 -20.39
CA PRO A 11 -27.37 -17.56 -20.78
C PRO A 11 -28.26 -16.40 -20.30
N GLN A 12 -29.21 -16.04 -21.14
CA GLN A 12 -30.32 -15.12 -20.86
C GLN A 12 -31.34 -15.78 -19.93
N SER A 13 -31.85 -15.03 -18.96
CA SER A 13 -33.14 -15.31 -18.30
C SER A 13 -33.92 -14.02 -18.12
N ASP A 14 -35.08 -13.97 -18.77
CA ASP A 14 -36.16 -13.03 -18.54
C ASP A 14 -36.71 -13.21 -17.11
N ASP A 15 -36.98 -12.10 -16.42
CA ASP A 15 -38.08 -12.01 -15.45
C ASP A 15 -38.47 -10.53 -15.28
N GLU A 16 -39.69 -10.22 -15.71
CA GLU A 16 -40.41 -8.97 -15.44
C GLU A 16 -40.94 -8.99 -13.99
N GLU A 17 -40.64 -7.97 -13.18
CA GLU A 17 -41.53 -7.58 -12.08
C GLU A 17 -41.62 -6.05 -11.93
N VAL A 18 -42.87 -5.60 -11.88
CA VAL A 18 -43.36 -4.21 -11.84
C VAL A 18 -43.35 -3.69 -10.41
N LEU A 19 -42.78 -2.50 -10.15
CA LEU A 19 -43.13 -1.70 -8.97
C LEU A 19 -43.07 -0.19 -9.26
N GLU A 20 -44.23 0.46 -9.12
CA GLU A 20 -44.46 1.90 -9.28
C GLU A 20 -43.87 2.73 -8.13
N GLY A 21 -43.30 3.88 -8.50
CA GLY A 21 -43.76 5.18 -7.99
C GLY A 21 -43.16 5.74 -6.70
N LYS A 22 -42.26 6.72 -6.83
CA LYS A 22 -42.33 8.03 -6.15
C LYS A 22 -41.32 9.02 -6.75
N LYS A 23 -41.85 10.02 -7.48
CA LYS A 23 -41.12 11.18 -7.98
C LYS A 23 -41.01 12.23 -6.87
N SER A 24 -39.81 12.79 -6.66
CA SER A 24 -39.65 14.10 -6.03
C SER A 24 -38.79 15.00 -6.92
N PHE A 25 -39.41 16.11 -7.32
CA PHE A 25 -38.91 17.22 -8.12
C PHE A 25 -37.88 18.06 -7.36
N ILE A 26 -36.84 18.57 -8.05
CA ILE A 26 -36.21 19.85 -7.71
C ILE A 26 -36.06 20.68 -8.99
N GLN A 27 -36.57 21.91 -8.90
CA GLN A 27 -36.69 22.96 -9.91
C GLN A 27 -35.33 23.61 -10.26
N LEU A 28 -35.13 23.89 -11.55
CA LEU A 28 -34.25 24.97 -12.01
C LEU A 28 -35.12 26.15 -12.43
N SER A 29 -34.96 27.27 -11.73
CA SER A 29 -35.61 28.55 -11.97
C SER A 29 -34.81 29.38 -12.98
N GLY A 30 -35.44 29.74 -14.10
CA GLY A 30 -35.12 30.96 -14.84
C GLY A 30 -36.14 32.07 -14.52
N PRO A 31 -35.87 33.33 -14.91
CA PRO A 31 -36.92 34.30 -15.14
C PRO A 31 -36.93 34.79 -16.61
N ASP A 32 -38.16 35.02 -17.07
CA ASP A 32 -38.62 35.43 -18.41
C ASP A 32 -38.99 36.96 -18.39
N PRO A 33 -39.72 37.57 -19.35
CA PRO A 33 -39.21 38.53 -20.34
C PRO A 33 -39.97 39.90 -20.33
N SER A 34 -39.57 40.86 -21.21
CA SER A 34 -40.40 41.91 -21.87
C SER A 34 -39.46 43.02 -22.39
N ALA A 35 -39.64 43.76 -23.47
CA ALA A 35 -40.55 43.89 -24.62
C ALA A 35 -39.62 44.40 -25.77
N ASP A 36 -39.88 44.36 -27.06
CA ASP A 36 -41.00 44.98 -27.77
C ASP A 36 -40.85 44.70 -29.28
N ARG A 37 -41.93 44.97 -30.00
CA ARG A 37 -42.27 44.44 -31.33
C ARG A 37 -41.61 45.13 -32.54
N SER A 38 -41.38 44.31 -33.57
CA SER A 38 -41.63 44.52 -35.02
C SER A 38 -41.19 45.81 -35.73
N ASN A 39 -40.35 45.68 -36.77
CA ASN A 39 -40.82 45.88 -38.15
C ASN A 39 -39.82 45.39 -39.23
N GLN A 40 -40.38 44.80 -40.28
CA GLN A 40 -39.75 44.33 -41.51
C GLN A 40 -39.45 45.51 -42.47
N HIS A 41 -38.37 45.46 -43.27
CA HIS A 41 -38.43 45.40 -44.75
C HIS A 41 -37.06 45.52 -45.46
N HIS A 42 -36.80 44.52 -46.32
CA HIS A 42 -36.19 44.48 -47.66
C HIS A 42 -35.13 45.50 -48.19
N LEU A 43 -34.05 44.88 -48.71
CA LEU A 43 -33.35 45.05 -50.01
C LEU A 43 -32.44 46.26 -50.27
N GLY A 44 -31.16 45.94 -50.49
CA GLY A 44 -30.19 46.75 -51.24
C GLY A 44 -28.73 46.30 -51.01
N GLN A 45 -28.14 45.51 -51.92
CA GLN A 45 -26.68 45.46 -52.13
C GLN A 45 -26.23 46.72 -52.91
N PRO A 46 -24.93 47.06 -53.11
CA PRO A 46 -23.68 46.42 -52.68
C PRO A 46 -22.60 47.39 -52.11
N GLY A 47 -21.53 46.83 -51.55
CA GLY A 47 -20.19 47.41 -51.55
C GLY A 47 -19.87 48.38 -50.42
N ASP A 48 -19.02 47.94 -49.51
CA ASP A 48 -17.77 48.66 -49.20
C ASP A 48 -16.80 47.66 -48.57
N ASP A 49 -15.58 47.69 -49.09
CA ASP A 49 -14.41 46.99 -48.61
C ASP A 49 -14.12 47.44 -47.17
N ASP A 50 -14.41 46.58 -46.18
CA ASP A 50 -13.76 46.66 -44.88
C ASP A 50 -12.96 45.37 -44.67
N ASP A 51 -11.68 45.55 -44.96
CA ASP A 51 -10.51 44.79 -44.57
C ASP A 51 -10.50 44.56 -43.04
N ASP A 52 -11.27 43.57 -42.57
CA ASP A 52 -11.00 42.91 -41.29
C ASP A 52 -10.13 41.69 -41.59
N SER A 53 -8.87 41.99 -41.93
CA SER A 53 -7.75 41.08 -41.70
C SER A 53 -7.58 40.89 -40.19
N GLU A 54 -8.50 40.13 -39.58
CA GLU A 54 -8.15 39.30 -38.44
C GLU A 54 -7.04 38.38 -38.93
N GLU A 55 -5.78 38.81 -38.76
CA GLU A 55 -4.65 37.90 -38.66
C GLU A 55 -5.04 36.91 -37.57
N ARG A 56 -5.64 35.78 -37.99
CA ARG A 56 -5.82 34.61 -37.17
C ARG A 56 -4.41 34.19 -36.79
N CYS A 57 -3.93 34.71 -35.66
CA CYS A 57 -2.68 34.33 -35.06
C CYS A 57 -2.72 32.80 -34.99
N SER A 58 -1.87 32.15 -35.79
CA SER A 58 -1.93 30.71 -35.90
C SER A 58 -1.73 30.13 -34.51
N TRP A 59 -2.50 29.12 -34.12
CA TRP A 59 -2.43 28.58 -32.75
C TRP A 59 -0.98 28.18 -32.39
N GLN A 60 -0.18 27.80 -33.39
CA GLN A 60 1.24 27.51 -33.24
C GLN A 60 2.05 28.70 -32.72
N ALA A 61 1.71 29.93 -33.09
CA ALA A 61 2.38 31.15 -32.64
C ALA A 61 2.12 31.47 -31.16
N ALA A 62 1.02 30.95 -30.59
CA ALA A 62 0.67 31.15 -29.17
C ALA A 62 1.44 30.20 -28.22
N HIS A 63 2.12 29.17 -28.74
CA HIS A 63 2.76 28.11 -27.97
C HIS A 63 4.25 27.98 -28.32
N PRO A 64 5.16 28.65 -27.58
CA PRO A 64 6.58 28.75 -27.93
C PRO A 64 7.31 27.41 -28.02
N THR A 65 6.94 26.40 -27.23
CA THR A 65 7.66 25.13 -27.19
C THR A 65 7.03 24.07 -28.10
N LEU A 66 7.83 23.09 -28.54
CA LEU A 66 7.29 21.92 -29.24
C LEU A 66 6.41 21.09 -28.32
N ARG A 67 6.77 20.99 -27.03
CA ARG A 67 5.98 20.29 -26.02
C ARG A 67 4.57 20.86 -25.91
N GLU A 68 4.43 22.18 -25.77
CA GLU A 68 3.11 22.82 -25.67
C GLU A 68 2.26 22.61 -26.93
N ARG A 69 2.89 22.71 -28.11
CA ARG A 69 2.19 22.48 -29.38
C ARG A 69 1.76 21.03 -29.55
N ASN A 70 2.59 20.07 -29.17
CA ASN A 70 2.25 18.65 -29.19
C ASN A 70 1.18 18.34 -28.14
N ALA A 71 1.22 18.93 -26.94
CA ALA A 71 0.19 18.73 -25.92
C ALA A 71 -1.24 19.04 -26.44
N LEU A 72 -1.40 20.02 -27.35
CA LEU A 72 -2.69 20.33 -27.99
C LEU A 72 -3.15 19.29 -29.02
N MET A 73 -2.24 18.48 -29.54
CA MET A 73 -2.52 17.40 -30.49
C MET A 73 -2.84 16.07 -29.80
N PHE A 74 -2.76 16.02 -28.46
CA PHE A 74 -3.18 14.85 -27.68
C PHE A 74 -4.67 14.57 -27.92
N ASN A 75 -5.00 13.33 -28.30
CA ASN A 75 -6.37 12.86 -28.54
C ASN A 75 -7.18 13.80 -29.45
N ASN A 76 -6.54 14.31 -30.50
CA ASN A 76 -7.09 15.30 -31.42
C ASN A 76 -7.11 14.73 -32.85
N GLU A 77 -8.24 14.86 -33.54
CA GLU A 77 -8.40 14.42 -34.93
C GLU A 77 -7.59 15.25 -35.93
N HIS A 78 -7.17 16.46 -35.56
CA HIS A 78 -6.43 17.33 -36.46
C HIS A 78 -5.07 16.72 -36.82
N MET A 79 -4.91 16.32 -38.08
CA MET A 79 -3.72 15.65 -38.63
C MET A 79 -3.48 14.22 -38.12
N ALA A 80 -4.44 13.61 -37.46
CA ALA A 80 -4.34 12.21 -37.04
C ALA A 80 -4.19 11.30 -38.28
N ASP A 81 -3.22 10.39 -38.24
CA ASP A 81 -2.89 9.44 -39.30
C ASP A 81 -2.98 7.97 -38.84
N VAL A 82 -3.48 7.76 -37.62
CA VAL A 82 -3.83 6.46 -37.04
C VAL A 82 -4.94 6.61 -35.98
N HIS A 83 -5.81 5.61 -35.88
CA HIS A 83 -6.89 5.49 -34.91
C HIS A 83 -6.75 4.19 -34.14
N PHE A 84 -6.74 4.26 -32.81
CA PHE A 84 -6.70 3.09 -31.95
C PHE A 84 -8.08 2.75 -31.43
N ILE A 85 -8.46 1.48 -31.53
CA ILE A 85 -9.67 0.94 -30.91
C ILE A 85 -9.25 0.23 -29.62
N VAL A 86 -9.31 0.95 -28.50
CA VAL A 86 -8.73 0.54 -27.21
C VAL A 86 -9.82 0.01 -26.28
N GLY A 87 -9.57 -1.08 -25.58
CA GLY A 87 -10.48 -1.68 -24.59
C GLY A 87 -11.10 -2.99 -25.04
N PRO A 88 -11.71 -3.75 -24.11
CA PRO A 88 -12.32 -5.04 -24.40
C PRO A 88 -13.56 -4.90 -25.29
N GLN A 89 -13.98 -5.99 -25.93
CA GLN A 89 -15.16 -5.98 -26.80
C GLN A 89 -16.41 -5.51 -26.03
N GLY A 90 -17.06 -4.46 -26.54
CA GLY A 90 -18.23 -3.84 -25.91
C GLY A 90 -17.93 -2.58 -25.11
N GLU A 91 -16.68 -2.35 -24.69
CA GLU A 91 -16.23 -1.18 -23.93
C GLU A 91 -15.03 -0.51 -24.62
N THR A 92 -15.07 -0.46 -25.94
CA THR A 92 -14.00 0.12 -26.76
C THR A 92 -14.13 1.63 -26.90
N GLN A 93 -13.00 2.34 -26.87
CA GLN A 93 -12.89 3.75 -27.22
C GLN A 93 -11.97 3.94 -28.43
N THR A 94 -12.43 4.74 -29.39
CA THR A 94 -11.59 5.19 -30.52
C THR A 94 -10.73 6.38 -30.09
N VAL A 95 -9.42 6.28 -30.30
CA VAL A 95 -8.43 7.30 -29.91
C VAL A 95 -7.62 7.71 -31.15
N PRO A 96 -7.79 8.93 -31.69
CA PRO A 96 -6.95 9.46 -32.75
C PRO A 96 -5.54 9.77 -32.26
N ALA A 97 -4.53 9.50 -33.10
CA ALA A 97 -3.14 9.77 -32.78
C ALA A 97 -2.27 9.99 -34.04
N HIS A 98 -0.98 10.24 -33.81
CA HIS A 98 0.01 10.63 -34.80
C HIS A 98 1.18 9.65 -34.78
N LYS A 99 1.40 8.91 -35.87
CA LYS A 99 2.43 7.86 -36.00
C LYS A 99 3.82 8.34 -35.64
N TYR A 100 4.20 9.54 -36.08
CA TYR A 100 5.51 10.13 -35.78
C TYR A 100 5.74 10.34 -34.28
N VAL A 101 4.77 10.93 -33.57
CA VAL A 101 4.87 11.21 -32.13
C VAL A 101 5.03 9.91 -31.35
N LEU A 102 4.20 8.92 -31.70
CA LEU A 102 4.22 7.60 -31.07
C LEU A 102 5.52 6.84 -31.33
N ALA A 103 6.03 6.86 -32.56
CA ALA A 103 7.27 6.18 -32.92
C ALA A 103 8.51 6.78 -32.24
N VAL A 104 8.51 8.09 -31.99
CA VAL A 104 9.57 8.75 -31.21
C VAL A 104 9.43 8.42 -29.71
N GLY A 105 8.21 8.34 -29.19
CA GLY A 105 7.94 8.05 -27.79
C GLY A 105 8.09 6.58 -27.38
N SER A 106 8.00 5.64 -28.32
CA SER A 106 8.00 4.21 -28.06
C SER A 106 8.68 3.44 -29.20
N SER A 107 9.63 2.59 -28.83
CA SER A 107 10.26 1.66 -29.78
C SER A 107 9.28 0.65 -30.38
N VAL A 108 8.23 0.28 -29.65
CA VAL A 108 7.18 -0.63 -30.12
C VAL A 108 6.36 0.03 -31.22
N PHE A 109 5.92 1.27 -31.02
CA PHE A 109 5.24 2.03 -32.08
C PHE A 109 6.18 2.34 -33.25
N GLY A 110 7.46 2.58 -32.99
CA GLY A 110 8.47 2.75 -34.04
C GLY A 110 8.57 1.53 -34.96
N ALA A 111 8.64 0.34 -34.39
CA ALA A 111 8.61 -0.91 -35.16
C ALA A 111 7.27 -1.16 -35.84
N MET A 112 6.15 -0.85 -35.17
CA MET A 112 4.80 -1.03 -35.70
C MET A 112 4.54 -0.18 -36.94
N PHE A 113 5.04 1.07 -36.98
CA PHE A 113 4.76 2.01 -38.07
C PHE A 113 5.85 2.14 -39.11
N TYR A 114 7.11 1.91 -38.73
CA TYR A 114 8.27 2.15 -39.59
C TYR A 114 9.23 0.96 -39.66
N GLY A 115 8.87 -0.19 -39.06
CA GLY A 115 9.66 -1.42 -39.15
C GLY A 115 9.42 -2.20 -40.44
N ASP A 116 10.23 -3.25 -40.64
CA ASP A 116 10.21 -4.08 -41.86
C ASP A 116 8.87 -4.82 -42.10
N LEU A 117 8.04 -4.95 -41.06
CA LEU A 117 6.72 -5.58 -41.08
C LEU A 117 5.58 -4.57 -40.86
N ALA A 118 5.84 -3.27 -41.00
CA ALA A 118 4.81 -2.26 -40.82
C ALA A 118 3.69 -2.43 -41.86
N GLU A 119 2.46 -2.50 -41.38
CA GLU A 119 1.27 -2.55 -42.22
C GLU A 119 0.69 -1.14 -42.40
N GLU A 120 0.13 -0.84 -43.58
CA GLU A 120 -0.53 0.45 -43.87
C GLU A 120 -1.95 0.53 -43.28
N GLN A 121 -2.18 -0.06 -42.12
CA GLN A 121 -3.46 0.06 -41.43
C GLN A 121 -3.58 1.44 -40.78
N SER A 122 -4.76 2.05 -40.94
CA SER A 122 -5.14 3.28 -40.24
C SER A 122 -5.83 2.99 -38.91
N GLU A 123 -6.40 1.80 -38.73
CA GLU A 123 -7.10 1.38 -37.51
C GLU A 123 -6.33 0.25 -36.81
N ILE A 124 -6.08 0.40 -35.51
CA ILE A 124 -5.31 -0.57 -34.71
C ILE A 124 -6.10 -0.95 -33.47
N HIS A 125 -6.37 -2.25 -33.31
CA HIS A 125 -7.10 -2.76 -32.15
C HIS A 125 -6.17 -3.09 -30.98
N ILE A 126 -6.52 -2.62 -29.78
CA ILE A 126 -5.82 -2.88 -28.53
C ILE A 126 -6.84 -3.38 -27.49
N PRO A 127 -7.22 -4.67 -27.53
CA PRO A 127 -8.30 -5.20 -26.69
C PRO A 127 -7.91 -5.43 -25.23
N ASP A 128 -6.61 -5.46 -24.94
CA ASP A 128 -6.00 -5.85 -23.66
C ASP A 128 -5.45 -4.67 -22.85
N VAL A 129 -5.75 -3.43 -23.26
CA VAL A 129 -5.40 -2.21 -22.53
C VAL A 129 -6.66 -1.39 -22.32
N GLU A 130 -6.84 -0.88 -21.11
CA GLU A 130 -7.95 0.02 -20.80
C GLU A 130 -7.76 1.41 -21.44
N PRO A 131 -8.84 2.07 -21.88
CA PRO A 131 -8.74 3.39 -22.49
C PRO A 131 -8.03 4.42 -21.62
N ALA A 132 -8.30 4.45 -20.31
CA ALA A 132 -7.66 5.38 -19.37
C ALA A 132 -6.14 5.20 -19.33
N ALA A 133 -5.66 3.95 -19.20
CA ALA A 133 -4.24 3.62 -19.20
C ALA A 133 -3.55 4.02 -20.51
N PHE A 134 -4.20 3.76 -21.65
CA PHE A 134 -3.67 4.16 -22.96
C PHE A 134 -3.61 5.67 -23.12
N LEU A 135 -4.63 6.40 -22.66
CA LEU A 135 -4.67 7.86 -22.70
C LEU A 135 -3.58 8.48 -21.80
N THR A 136 -3.29 7.91 -20.63
CA THR A 136 -2.18 8.36 -19.78
C THR A 136 -0.83 8.17 -20.47
N LEU A 137 -0.61 7.01 -21.09
CA LEU A 137 0.58 6.74 -21.90
C LEU A 137 0.70 7.74 -23.07
N LEU A 138 -0.41 7.97 -23.78
CA LEU A 138 -0.49 8.87 -24.90
C LEU A 138 -0.22 10.31 -24.48
N LYS A 139 -0.81 10.79 -23.39
CA LYS A 139 -0.59 12.13 -22.85
C LYS A 139 0.90 12.36 -22.58
N TYR A 140 1.56 11.41 -21.93
CA TYR A 140 3.02 11.48 -21.72
C TYR A 140 3.80 11.61 -23.03
N MET A 141 3.49 10.84 -24.07
CA MET A 141 4.20 10.93 -25.35
C MET A 141 4.04 12.29 -26.05
N TYR A 142 2.98 13.05 -25.73
CA TYR A 142 2.71 14.36 -26.33
C TYR A 142 3.19 15.53 -25.47
N SER A 143 3.19 15.42 -24.13
CA SER A 143 3.48 16.54 -23.22
C SER A 143 4.58 16.26 -22.17
N ASP A 144 5.10 15.04 -22.10
CA ASP A 144 5.94 14.50 -21.01
C ASP A 144 5.29 14.62 -19.60
N GLU A 145 3.97 14.79 -19.52
CA GLU A 145 3.24 14.82 -18.25
C GLU A 145 2.65 13.44 -17.95
N VAL A 146 2.76 13.01 -16.69
CA VAL A 146 2.16 11.77 -16.20
C VAL A 146 1.24 12.12 -15.05
N GLU A 147 -0.05 11.84 -15.23
CA GLU A 147 -1.06 11.93 -14.19
C GLU A 147 -1.55 10.51 -13.90
N LEU A 148 -1.39 10.07 -12.65
CA LEU A 148 -1.74 8.72 -12.21
C LEU A 148 -2.88 8.80 -11.21
N GLU A 149 -3.78 7.82 -11.30
CA GLU A 149 -4.88 7.64 -10.35
C GLU A 149 -4.75 6.25 -9.71
N GLU A 150 -5.26 6.10 -8.49
CA GLU A 150 -5.17 4.83 -7.75
C GLU A 150 -5.83 3.67 -8.53
N ASP A 151 -6.94 3.96 -9.22
CA ASP A 151 -7.74 2.95 -9.92
C ASP A 151 -7.08 2.46 -11.23
N ASN A 152 -6.21 3.27 -11.86
CA ASN A 152 -5.65 2.98 -13.18
C ASN A 152 -4.12 2.78 -13.19
N VAL A 153 -3.43 2.91 -12.05
CA VAL A 153 -1.95 2.86 -12.02
C VAL A 153 -1.38 1.51 -12.46
N LEU A 154 -2.05 0.40 -12.12
CA LEU A 154 -1.61 -0.95 -12.51
C LEU A 154 -1.82 -1.20 -14.01
N THR A 155 -2.96 -0.79 -14.57
CA THR A 155 -3.26 -0.92 -16.00
C THR A 155 -2.38 0.02 -16.82
N THR A 156 -2.05 1.20 -16.28
CA THR A 156 -1.06 2.12 -16.84
C THR A 156 0.36 1.54 -16.82
N LEU A 157 0.77 0.88 -15.72
CA LEU A 157 2.07 0.20 -15.64
C LEU A 157 2.17 -0.93 -16.68
N TYR A 158 1.10 -1.70 -16.85
CA TYR A 158 1.01 -2.72 -17.91
C TYR A 158 1.22 -2.11 -19.29
N ALA A 159 0.46 -1.05 -19.63
CA ALA A 159 0.60 -0.36 -20.91
C ALA A 159 2.01 0.22 -21.11
N ALA A 160 2.57 0.86 -20.10
CA ALA A 160 3.92 1.43 -20.15
C ALA A 160 5.00 0.38 -20.39
N LYS A 161 4.90 -0.80 -19.78
CA LYS A 161 5.81 -1.93 -20.06
C LYS A 161 5.59 -2.51 -21.44
N LYS A 162 4.33 -2.77 -21.83
CA LYS A 162 3.95 -3.31 -23.14
C LYS A 162 4.48 -2.47 -24.29
N TYR A 163 4.39 -1.14 -24.17
CA TYR A 163 4.87 -0.20 -25.18
C TYR A 163 6.27 0.36 -24.91
N ILE A 164 6.99 -0.15 -23.90
CA ILE A 164 8.36 0.22 -23.57
C ILE A 164 8.51 1.76 -23.43
N VAL A 165 7.77 2.32 -22.47
CA VAL A 165 7.85 3.73 -22.07
C VAL A 165 8.35 3.79 -20.62
N PRO A 166 9.68 3.74 -20.39
CA PRO A 166 10.25 3.52 -19.06
C PRO A 166 9.95 4.63 -18.05
N ALA A 167 9.80 5.87 -18.52
CA ALA A 167 9.50 7.01 -17.65
C ALA A 167 8.11 6.88 -16.99
N VAL A 168 7.10 6.46 -17.76
CA VAL A 168 5.74 6.20 -17.24
C VAL A 168 5.77 4.99 -16.32
N ALA A 169 6.45 3.90 -16.71
CA ALA A 169 6.59 2.72 -15.85
C ALA A 169 7.23 3.07 -14.49
N LYS A 170 8.30 3.87 -14.49
CA LYS A 170 8.96 4.35 -13.27
C LYS A 170 8.03 5.23 -12.42
N ALA A 171 7.24 6.10 -13.04
CA ALA A 171 6.27 6.92 -12.34
C ALA A 171 5.20 6.05 -11.66
N CYS A 172 4.68 5.03 -12.35
CA CYS A 172 3.72 4.08 -11.77
C CYS A 172 4.32 3.32 -10.59
N VAL A 173 5.54 2.78 -10.71
CA VAL A 173 6.22 2.08 -9.60
C VAL A 173 6.42 3.01 -8.41
N SER A 174 6.88 4.25 -8.64
CA SER A 174 7.08 5.23 -7.56
C SER A 174 5.77 5.58 -6.85
N PHE A 175 4.68 5.69 -7.60
CA PHE A 175 3.34 5.91 -7.04
C PHE A 175 2.91 4.73 -6.16
N LEU A 176 3.06 3.50 -6.67
CA LEU A 176 2.74 2.25 -5.95
C LEU A 176 3.59 2.07 -4.68
N GLU A 177 4.87 2.45 -4.70
CA GLU A 177 5.73 2.41 -3.50
C GLU A 177 5.34 3.43 -2.43
N THR A 178 4.76 4.56 -2.85
CA THR A 178 4.32 5.64 -1.96
C THR A 178 2.95 5.32 -1.33
N SER A 179 2.08 4.63 -2.05
CA SER A 179 0.76 4.19 -1.57
C SER A 179 0.77 2.80 -0.94
N LEU A 180 1.93 2.15 -0.82
CA LEU A 180 2.08 0.84 -0.22
C LEU A 180 1.80 0.89 1.29
N GLU A 181 0.77 0.16 1.69
CA GLU A 181 0.29 0.01 3.07
C GLU A 181 -0.02 -1.47 3.36
N ALA A 182 -0.13 -1.85 4.64
CA ALA A 182 -0.47 -3.23 5.00
C ALA A 182 -1.74 -3.75 4.27
N LYS A 183 -2.75 -2.90 4.07
CA LYS A 183 -4.04 -3.25 3.47
C LYS A 183 -3.96 -3.65 1.98
N ASN A 184 -2.99 -3.15 1.24
CA ASN A 184 -2.82 -3.42 -0.19
C ASN A 184 -1.54 -4.20 -0.52
N ALA A 185 -0.66 -4.42 0.47
CA ALA A 185 0.64 -5.05 0.27
C ALA A 185 0.55 -6.48 -0.32
N CYS A 186 -0.46 -7.26 0.08
CA CYS A 186 -0.66 -8.63 -0.42
C CYS A 186 -1.03 -8.66 -1.91
N VAL A 187 -1.95 -7.79 -2.34
CA VAL A 187 -2.32 -7.65 -3.76
C VAL A 187 -1.13 -7.14 -4.55
N LEU A 188 -0.46 -6.09 -4.07
CA LEU A 188 0.68 -5.49 -4.75
C LEU A 188 1.88 -6.45 -4.83
N LEU A 189 2.02 -7.37 -3.87
CA LEU A 189 3.01 -8.45 -3.96
C LEU A 189 2.72 -9.38 -5.14
N SER A 190 1.47 -9.80 -5.33
CA SER A 190 1.07 -10.62 -6.49
C SER A 190 1.32 -9.87 -7.81
N GLN A 191 0.91 -8.60 -7.87
CA GLN A 191 1.06 -7.77 -9.07
C GLN A 191 2.53 -7.43 -9.38
N SER A 192 3.34 -7.08 -8.39
CA SER A 192 4.77 -6.75 -8.59
C SER A 192 5.56 -7.91 -9.17
N ARG A 193 5.19 -9.16 -8.84
CA ARG A 193 5.77 -10.37 -9.46
C ARG A 193 5.38 -10.49 -10.93
N LEU A 194 4.11 -10.22 -11.26
CA LEU A 194 3.63 -10.23 -12.65
C LEU A 194 4.37 -9.20 -13.51
N PHE A 195 4.69 -8.04 -12.93
CA PHE A 195 5.42 -6.96 -13.60
C PHE A 195 6.95 -7.09 -13.52
N GLU A 196 7.48 -8.12 -12.85
CA GLU A 196 8.92 -8.33 -12.60
C GLU A 196 9.61 -7.15 -11.88
N GLU A 197 8.88 -6.45 -11.00
CA GLU A 197 9.39 -5.31 -10.21
C GLU A 197 9.99 -5.77 -8.88
N ALA A 198 11.25 -6.20 -8.92
CA ALA A 198 11.93 -6.81 -7.77
C ALA A 198 12.04 -5.88 -6.54
N GLU A 199 12.28 -4.58 -6.75
CA GLU A 199 12.35 -3.60 -5.66
C GLU A 199 10.99 -3.43 -4.98
N LEU A 200 9.92 -3.26 -5.76
CA LEU A 200 8.55 -3.19 -5.26
C LEU A 200 8.15 -4.48 -4.52
N THR A 201 8.48 -5.65 -5.07
CA THR A 201 8.26 -6.94 -4.40
C THR A 201 8.94 -6.99 -3.03
N GLN A 202 10.18 -6.50 -2.93
CA GLN A 202 10.91 -6.45 -1.66
C GLN A 202 10.25 -5.49 -0.67
N ARG A 203 9.77 -4.32 -1.13
CA ARG A 203 9.01 -3.38 -0.29
C ARG A 203 7.70 -3.98 0.23
N CYS A 204 6.94 -4.67 -0.61
CA CYS A 204 5.74 -5.39 -0.19
C CYS A 204 6.05 -6.37 0.93
N TRP A 205 7.16 -7.11 0.80
CA TRP A 205 7.59 -8.07 1.81
C TRP A 205 7.98 -7.43 3.14
N GLU A 206 8.66 -6.27 3.12
CA GLU A 206 9.00 -5.51 4.33
C GLU A 206 7.73 -5.13 5.11
N VAL A 207 6.70 -4.63 4.41
CA VAL A 207 5.41 -4.27 5.01
C VAL A 207 4.65 -5.49 5.52
N ILE A 208 4.55 -6.55 4.71
CA ILE A 208 3.87 -7.80 5.10
C ILE A 208 4.55 -8.42 6.31
N ASP A 209 5.88 -8.41 6.40
CA ASP A 209 6.55 -8.96 7.57
C ASP A 209 6.34 -8.12 8.81
N ALA A 210 6.48 -6.79 8.71
CA ALA A 210 6.40 -5.92 9.89
C ALA A 210 4.97 -5.79 10.42
N GLN A 211 4.00 -5.70 9.52
CA GLN A 211 2.58 -5.45 9.80
C GLN A 211 1.70 -6.63 9.39
N ALA A 212 2.20 -7.86 9.56
CA ALA A 212 1.58 -9.09 9.09
C ALA A 212 0.11 -9.24 9.52
N GLU A 213 -0.23 -8.98 10.77
CA GLU A 213 -1.61 -9.12 11.24
C GLU A 213 -2.58 -8.16 10.54
N LEU A 214 -2.15 -6.93 10.23
CA LEU A 214 -2.95 -5.98 9.44
C LEU A 214 -3.08 -6.42 7.99
N ALA A 215 -1.99 -6.91 7.39
CA ALA A 215 -1.97 -7.36 6.00
C ALA A 215 -2.84 -8.62 5.78
N LEU A 216 -2.75 -9.59 6.69
CA LEU A 216 -3.50 -10.85 6.63
C LEU A 216 -5.00 -10.68 6.87
N ARG A 217 -5.41 -9.66 7.62
CA ARG A 217 -6.83 -9.34 7.86
C ARG A 217 -7.45 -8.42 6.80
N SER A 218 -6.65 -7.93 5.85
CA SER A 218 -7.15 -7.04 4.80
C SER A 218 -8.01 -7.80 3.79
N GLU A 219 -8.96 -7.10 3.18
CA GLU A 219 -9.75 -7.64 2.07
C GLU A 219 -8.84 -8.05 0.90
N GLY A 220 -7.79 -7.26 0.64
CA GLY A 220 -6.81 -7.55 -0.41
C GLY A 220 -6.03 -8.86 -0.19
N PHE A 221 -5.96 -9.41 1.03
CA PHE A 221 -5.40 -10.75 1.23
C PHE A 221 -6.27 -11.83 0.60
N CYS A 222 -7.61 -11.67 0.61
CA CYS A 222 -8.52 -12.64 0.01
C CYS A 222 -8.41 -12.67 -1.52
N ASP A 223 -7.93 -11.60 -2.15
CA ASP A 223 -7.84 -11.44 -3.61
C ASP A 223 -6.57 -12.02 -4.23
N ILE A 224 -5.61 -12.48 -3.42
CA ILE A 224 -4.35 -13.03 -3.93
C ILE A 224 -4.53 -14.42 -4.55
N ASP A 225 -3.63 -14.76 -5.47
CA ASP A 225 -3.53 -16.10 -6.05
C ASP A 225 -2.93 -17.12 -5.07
N ALA A 226 -3.16 -18.41 -5.33
CA ALA A 226 -2.69 -19.51 -4.49
C ALA A 226 -1.16 -19.56 -4.31
N GLN A 227 -0.38 -19.17 -5.33
CA GLN A 227 1.09 -19.17 -5.24
C GLN A 227 1.58 -18.06 -4.30
N THR A 228 0.93 -16.90 -4.32
CA THR A 228 1.20 -15.81 -3.38
C THR A 228 0.80 -16.20 -1.96
N LEU A 229 -0.36 -16.85 -1.77
CA LEU A 229 -0.76 -17.42 -0.47
C LEU A 229 0.32 -18.37 0.08
N GLU A 230 0.74 -19.37 -0.71
CA GLU A 230 1.76 -20.34 -0.28
C GLU A 230 3.07 -19.64 0.10
N SER A 231 3.47 -18.62 -0.66
CA SER A 231 4.66 -17.82 -0.38
C SER A 231 4.58 -17.11 0.99
N ILE A 232 3.41 -16.54 1.31
CA ILE A 232 3.18 -15.86 2.59
C ILE A 232 3.17 -16.87 3.74
N LEU A 233 2.48 -18.00 3.57
CA LEU A 233 2.37 -19.04 4.61
C LEU A 233 3.72 -19.74 4.89
N GLN A 234 4.63 -19.83 3.91
CA GLN A 234 5.99 -20.36 4.11
C GLN A 234 6.92 -19.40 4.85
N ARG A 235 6.57 -18.11 4.94
CA ARG A 235 7.48 -17.06 5.36
C ARG A 235 7.86 -17.16 6.85
N GLU A 236 9.16 -17.25 7.12
CA GLU A 236 9.70 -17.34 8.49
C GLU A 236 9.66 -16.02 9.26
N THR A 237 9.70 -14.89 8.54
CA THR A 237 9.80 -13.54 9.09
C THR A 237 8.44 -12.88 9.37
N LEU A 238 7.34 -13.57 9.04
CA LEU A 238 5.98 -13.07 9.21
C LEU A 238 5.68 -12.79 10.69
N ASN A 239 5.54 -11.51 11.07
CA ASN A 239 5.34 -11.08 12.46
C ASN A 239 3.86 -11.15 12.88
N ALA A 240 3.27 -12.34 12.85
CA ALA A 240 1.89 -12.59 13.26
C ALA A 240 1.78 -13.81 14.19
N LYS A 241 0.76 -13.81 15.04
CA LYS A 241 0.36 -15.02 15.77
C LYS A 241 -0.20 -16.03 14.79
N GLU A 242 0.07 -17.31 15.01
CA GLU A 242 -0.35 -18.34 14.07
C GLU A 242 -1.88 -18.49 13.96
N ILE A 243 -2.63 -18.11 15.01
CA ILE A 243 -4.10 -18.04 14.95
C ILE A 243 -4.59 -17.06 13.87
N VAL A 244 -3.93 -15.90 13.73
CA VAL A 244 -4.25 -14.91 12.69
C VAL A 244 -3.95 -15.47 11.30
N VAL A 245 -2.83 -16.18 11.16
CA VAL A 245 -2.45 -16.85 9.90
C VAL A 245 -3.50 -17.88 9.50
N PHE A 246 -4.00 -18.66 10.47
CA PHE A 246 -5.04 -19.65 10.25
C PHE A 246 -6.38 -19.02 9.85
N GLU A 247 -6.83 -18.01 10.58
CA GLU A 247 -8.06 -17.26 10.28
C GLU A 247 -8.00 -16.66 8.87
N ALA A 248 -6.90 -16.01 8.53
CA ALA A 248 -6.69 -15.41 7.21
C ALA A 248 -6.73 -16.46 6.10
N ALA A 249 -6.09 -17.62 6.29
CA ALA A 249 -6.15 -18.72 5.33
C ALA A 249 -7.59 -19.25 5.14
N LEU A 250 -8.41 -19.29 6.19
CA LEU A 250 -9.82 -19.66 6.07
C LEU A 250 -10.65 -18.62 5.33
N SER A 251 -10.39 -17.32 5.54
CA SER A 251 -11.02 -16.23 4.79
C SER A 251 -10.65 -16.28 3.31
N TRP A 252 -9.37 -16.48 3.00
CA TRP A 252 -8.91 -16.69 1.63
C TRP A 252 -9.57 -17.93 0.99
N ALA A 253 -9.66 -19.04 1.72
CA ALA A 253 -10.30 -20.26 1.23
C ALA A 253 -11.79 -20.07 0.95
N GLU A 254 -12.46 -19.21 1.72
CA GLU A 254 -13.86 -18.86 1.47
C GLU A 254 -14.01 -18.05 0.18
N ALA A 255 -13.17 -17.03 -0.03
CA ALA A 255 -13.14 -16.25 -1.25
C ALA A 255 -12.79 -17.12 -2.47
N GLU A 256 -11.86 -18.06 -2.31
CA GLU A 256 -11.46 -18.98 -3.37
C GLU A 256 -12.58 -19.97 -3.73
N CYS A 257 -13.33 -20.46 -2.75
CA CYS A 257 -14.54 -21.24 -3.03
C CYS A 257 -15.54 -20.44 -3.87
N GLN A 258 -15.76 -19.17 -3.55
CA GLN A 258 -16.66 -18.30 -4.32
C GLN A 258 -16.15 -18.08 -5.74
N ARG A 259 -14.85 -17.82 -5.92
CA ARG A 259 -14.21 -17.69 -7.25
C ARG A 259 -14.34 -18.94 -8.11
N GLN A 260 -14.33 -20.11 -7.49
CA GLN A 260 -14.52 -21.40 -8.16
C GLN A 260 -15.99 -21.84 -8.24
N GLU A 261 -16.94 -20.96 -7.89
CA GLU A 261 -18.38 -21.24 -7.87
C GLU A 261 -18.77 -22.46 -7.01
N LEU A 262 -18.01 -22.70 -5.92
CA LEU A 262 -18.24 -23.75 -4.94
C LEU A 262 -19.03 -23.23 -3.74
N THR A 263 -19.82 -24.11 -3.11
CA THR A 263 -20.44 -23.80 -1.81
C THR A 263 -19.37 -23.64 -0.74
N THR A 264 -19.55 -22.69 0.17
CA THR A 264 -18.60 -22.34 1.24
C THR A 264 -18.66 -23.33 2.42
N SER A 265 -18.47 -24.63 2.14
CA SER A 265 -18.38 -25.69 3.15
C SER A 265 -16.96 -25.87 3.70
N THR A 266 -16.83 -26.48 4.89
CA THR A 266 -15.52 -26.78 5.50
C THR A 266 -14.68 -27.73 4.63
N ASP A 267 -15.31 -28.71 3.99
CA ASP A 267 -14.65 -29.64 3.07
C ASP A 267 -14.10 -28.93 1.83
N ASN A 268 -14.88 -28.00 1.25
CA ASN A 268 -14.43 -27.21 0.11
C ASN A 268 -13.31 -26.26 0.51
N LYS A 269 -13.41 -25.57 1.66
CA LYS A 269 -12.33 -24.73 2.20
C LYS A 269 -11.03 -25.52 2.37
N ARG A 270 -11.11 -26.73 2.95
CA ARG A 270 -9.94 -27.62 3.07
C ARG A 270 -9.39 -28.04 1.71
N LYS A 271 -10.27 -28.35 0.75
CA LYS A 271 -9.89 -28.78 -0.59
C LYS A 271 -9.15 -27.68 -1.37
N VAL A 272 -9.66 -26.45 -1.34
CA VAL A 272 -9.02 -25.31 -2.04
C VAL A 272 -7.69 -24.92 -1.39
N LEU A 273 -7.59 -24.99 -0.06
CA LEU A 273 -6.30 -24.80 0.64
C LEU A 273 -5.29 -25.87 0.29
N GLY A 274 -5.73 -27.12 0.06
CA GLY A 274 -4.87 -28.21 -0.41
C GLY A 274 -3.60 -28.37 0.43
N LYS A 275 -2.43 -28.21 -0.20
CA LYS A 275 -1.12 -28.31 0.47
C LYS A 275 -0.81 -27.11 1.36
N ALA A 276 -1.37 -25.94 1.06
CA ALA A 276 -1.12 -24.71 1.79
C ALA A 276 -1.57 -24.81 3.26
N MET A 277 -2.58 -25.65 3.54
CA MET A 277 -3.00 -25.97 4.91
C MET A 277 -1.85 -26.42 5.81
N PHE A 278 -0.93 -27.24 5.31
CA PHE A 278 0.18 -27.80 6.10
C PHE A 278 1.34 -26.81 6.31
N LEU A 279 1.28 -25.65 5.64
CA LEU A 279 2.22 -24.55 5.86
C LEU A 279 1.85 -23.72 7.11
N ILE A 280 0.61 -23.85 7.58
CA ILE A 280 0.14 -23.25 8.83
C ILE A 280 0.67 -24.07 10.00
N ARG A 281 1.32 -23.41 10.95
CA ARG A 281 2.02 -24.03 12.08
C ARG A 281 1.09 -24.22 13.28
N ILE A 282 -0.07 -24.82 13.07
CA ILE A 282 -1.13 -25.01 14.09
C ILE A 282 -0.61 -25.47 15.48
N PRO A 283 0.38 -26.38 15.58
CA PRO A 283 0.94 -26.82 16.86
C PRO A 283 1.71 -25.74 17.64
N THR A 284 1.95 -24.57 17.04
CA THR A 284 2.65 -23.43 17.65
C THR A 284 1.69 -22.33 18.13
N MET A 285 0.38 -22.51 17.96
CA MET A 285 -0.63 -21.63 18.53
C MET A 285 -0.63 -21.71 20.07
N ALA A 286 -1.28 -20.76 20.74
CA ALA A 286 -1.61 -20.98 22.14
C ALA A 286 -2.65 -22.12 22.23
N LEU A 287 -2.60 -22.90 23.31
CA LEU A 287 -3.56 -24.01 23.50
C LEU A 287 -5.01 -23.51 23.48
N ASP A 288 -5.26 -22.32 24.02
CA ASP A 288 -6.59 -21.70 24.04
C ASP A 288 -7.06 -21.30 22.64
N ASP A 289 -6.16 -20.72 21.82
CA ASP A 289 -6.43 -20.40 20.40
C ASP A 289 -6.72 -21.66 19.58
N PHE A 290 -5.97 -22.74 19.83
CA PHE A 290 -6.22 -24.03 19.18
C PHE A 290 -7.58 -24.61 19.59
N ALA A 291 -7.86 -24.66 20.89
CA ALA A 291 -9.07 -25.28 21.44
C ALA A 291 -10.35 -24.52 21.05
N ASN A 292 -10.31 -23.18 21.03
CA ASN A 292 -11.47 -22.34 20.72
C ASN A 292 -11.55 -21.92 19.24
N GLY A 293 -10.47 -22.11 18.47
CA GLY A 293 -10.41 -21.80 17.05
C GLY A 293 -10.24 -23.05 16.19
N ALA A 294 -8.99 -23.42 15.91
CA ALA A 294 -8.66 -24.43 14.90
C ALA A 294 -9.33 -25.80 15.13
N ALA A 295 -9.41 -26.28 16.37
CA ALA A 295 -10.05 -27.55 16.71
C ALA A 295 -11.56 -27.58 16.45
N GLN A 296 -12.24 -26.42 16.55
CA GLN A 296 -13.69 -26.28 16.35
C GLN A 296 -14.06 -25.85 14.93
N SER A 297 -13.07 -25.47 14.10
CA SER A 297 -13.29 -24.99 12.74
C SER A 297 -13.93 -26.02 11.80
N GLY A 298 -13.85 -27.31 12.12
CA GLY A 298 -14.26 -28.41 11.25
C GLY A 298 -13.35 -28.63 10.02
N VAL A 299 -12.30 -27.82 9.87
CA VAL A 299 -11.36 -27.93 8.75
C VAL A 299 -10.27 -28.96 9.04
N LEU A 300 -9.94 -29.21 10.29
CA LEU A 300 -9.06 -30.31 10.72
C LEU A 300 -9.83 -31.62 10.83
N THR A 301 -9.20 -32.72 10.42
CA THR A 301 -9.75 -34.06 10.65
C THR A 301 -9.70 -34.42 12.12
N LEU A 302 -10.56 -35.33 12.58
CA LEU A 302 -10.57 -35.78 13.98
C LEU A 302 -9.21 -36.36 14.44
N ASN A 303 -8.50 -37.06 13.55
CA ASN A 303 -7.17 -37.59 13.84
C ASN A 303 -6.16 -36.45 14.01
N GLU A 304 -6.14 -35.48 13.10
CA GLU A 304 -5.23 -34.31 13.20
C GLU A 304 -5.51 -33.51 14.49
N THR A 305 -6.77 -33.25 14.81
CA THR A 305 -7.15 -32.55 16.04
C THR A 305 -6.69 -33.31 17.29
N ASN A 306 -6.84 -34.64 17.32
CA ASN A 306 -6.37 -35.47 18.43
C ASN A 306 -4.83 -35.47 18.53
N ASP A 307 -4.13 -35.65 17.42
CA ASP A 307 -2.66 -35.67 17.39
C ASP A 307 -2.08 -34.32 17.84
N ILE A 308 -2.66 -33.20 17.40
CA ILE A 308 -2.27 -31.86 17.84
C ILE A 308 -2.62 -31.64 19.32
N PHE A 309 -3.76 -32.14 19.80
CA PHE A 309 -4.09 -32.07 21.23
C PHE A 309 -3.11 -32.86 22.10
N LEU A 310 -2.71 -34.06 21.66
CA LEU A 310 -1.64 -34.84 22.29
C LEU A 310 -0.29 -34.13 22.18
N TRP A 311 -0.03 -33.39 21.11
CA TRP A 311 1.15 -32.54 21.01
C TRP A 311 1.21 -31.48 22.12
N TYR A 312 0.10 -30.90 22.56
CA TYR A 312 0.09 -29.98 23.70
C TYR A 312 0.27 -30.72 25.05
N THR A 313 -0.46 -31.81 25.25
CA THR A 313 -0.68 -32.38 26.59
C THR A 313 0.19 -33.60 26.92
N ALA A 314 0.61 -34.39 25.93
CA ALA A 314 1.31 -35.64 26.17
C ALA A 314 2.80 -35.44 26.47
N ALA A 315 3.35 -36.32 27.32
CA ALA A 315 4.78 -36.38 27.60
C ALA A 315 5.59 -36.93 26.41
N LYS A 316 5.04 -37.93 25.70
CA LYS A 316 5.60 -38.44 24.44
C LYS A 316 4.83 -37.82 23.29
N LYS A 317 5.48 -36.92 22.55
CA LYS A 317 4.87 -36.19 21.44
C LYS A 317 4.65 -37.10 20.22
N PRO A 318 3.48 -37.03 19.54
CA PRO A 318 3.28 -37.70 18.26
C PRO A 318 4.05 -37.01 17.14
N GLU A 319 4.23 -37.70 16.01
CA GLU A 319 4.69 -37.08 14.77
C GLU A 319 3.52 -36.39 14.09
N LEU A 320 3.70 -35.13 13.71
CA LEU A 320 2.66 -34.31 13.10
C LEU A 320 2.97 -34.05 11.63
N GLN A 321 1.91 -33.92 10.82
CA GLN A 321 2.02 -33.44 9.44
C GLN A 321 2.24 -31.93 9.36
N PHE A 322 1.88 -31.20 10.43
CA PHE A 322 2.06 -29.76 10.54
C PHE A 322 3.44 -29.41 11.11
N ALA A 323 3.99 -28.29 10.66
CA ALA A 323 5.20 -27.75 11.23
C ALA A 323 5.01 -27.39 12.72
N SER A 324 5.91 -27.88 13.57
CA SER A 324 5.84 -27.71 15.03
C SER A 324 6.81 -26.67 15.58
N GLN A 325 7.57 -26.01 14.71
CA GLN A 325 8.51 -24.96 15.09
C GLN A 325 7.89 -23.58 14.85
N PRO A 326 7.88 -22.68 15.85
CA PRO A 326 7.34 -21.33 15.66
C PRO A 326 8.12 -20.60 14.56
N ARG A 327 7.45 -19.64 13.91
CA ARG A 327 8.10 -18.72 12.97
C ARG A 327 9.23 -17.98 13.66
N LYS A 328 10.34 -17.76 12.96
CA LYS A 328 11.48 -17.00 13.51
C LYS A 328 11.08 -15.56 13.85
N GLY A 329 10.18 -14.97 13.07
CA GLY A 329 9.77 -13.58 13.17
C GLY A 329 10.88 -12.62 12.76
N LEU A 330 10.62 -11.33 12.95
CA LEU A 330 11.60 -10.27 12.71
C LEU A 330 12.57 -10.15 13.90
N THR A 331 13.84 -9.90 13.61
CA THR A 331 14.84 -9.62 14.65
C THR A 331 14.90 -8.12 14.91
N PRO A 332 14.53 -7.64 16.12
CA PRO A 332 14.54 -6.21 16.42
C PRO A 332 15.96 -5.69 16.55
N GLN A 333 16.23 -4.54 15.94
CA GLN A 333 17.43 -3.73 16.13
C GLN A 333 17.16 -2.63 17.16
N ARG A 334 18.22 -2.18 17.84
CA ARG A 334 18.14 -1.19 18.93
C ARG A 334 19.08 -0.03 18.68
N CYS A 335 18.53 1.14 18.42
CA CYS A 335 19.30 2.37 18.30
C CYS A 335 19.45 3.02 19.68
N HIS A 336 20.62 2.85 20.30
CA HIS A 336 20.95 3.48 21.59
C HIS A 336 21.51 4.89 21.37
N ARG A 337 20.86 5.90 21.96
CA ARG A 337 21.26 7.30 21.73
C ARG A 337 22.13 7.94 22.83
N PHE A 338 22.42 7.20 23.90
CA PHE A 338 23.22 7.68 25.03
C PHE A 338 24.48 6.84 25.21
N GLN A 339 25.59 7.48 25.55
CA GLN A 339 26.87 6.79 25.80
C GLN A 339 26.97 6.28 27.25
N SER A 340 26.28 6.93 28.18
CA SER A 340 26.29 6.57 29.59
C SER A 340 24.91 6.74 30.23
N CYS A 341 24.73 6.11 31.39
CA CYS A 341 23.55 6.30 32.23
C CYS A 341 23.98 6.93 33.56
N ALA A 342 23.18 7.88 34.04
CA ALA A 342 23.48 8.56 35.29
C ALA A 342 23.15 7.70 36.50
N TYR A 343 24.08 7.61 37.45
CA TYR A 343 23.85 7.00 38.76
C TYR A 343 24.32 7.97 39.84
N ARG A 344 23.39 8.40 40.70
CA ARG A 344 23.61 9.14 41.98
C ARG A 344 23.58 10.68 42.01
N SER A 345 23.18 11.40 40.96
CA SER A 345 22.88 12.85 41.08
C SER A 345 21.65 13.28 40.29
N ASN A 346 20.67 13.90 40.96
CA ASN A 346 19.38 14.36 40.43
C ASN A 346 18.59 13.28 39.66
N GLN A 347 18.01 12.37 40.42
CA GLN A 347 17.29 11.21 39.89
C GLN A 347 16.00 11.63 39.15
N TRP A 348 15.76 10.99 38.00
CA TRP A 348 14.65 11.33 37.10
C TRP A 348 13.32 10.88 37.71
N ARG A 349 12.29 11.72 37.59
CA ARG A 349 10.99 11.49 38.21
C ARG A 349 9.94 11.26 37.15
N TYR A 350 9.09 10.27 37.38
CA TYR A 350 7.91 10.02 36.59
C TYR A 350 6.69 10.52 37.38
N ARG A 351 6.17 11.67 36.96
CA ARG A 351 4.99 12.31 37.57
C ARG A 351 3.94 12.63 36.51
N GLY A 352 3.77 11.74 35.52
CA GLY A 352 2.86 11.93 34.40
C GLY A 352 3.27 13.06 33.43
N ARG A 353 4.51 13.55 33.49
CA ARG A 353 5.06 14.49 32.51
C ARG A 353 5.53 13.75 31.27
N CYS A 354 5.55 14.45 30.15
CA CYS A 354 5.92 13.88 28.86
C CYS A 354 7.43 13.98 28.63
N ASP A 355 8.05 12.84 28.36
CA ASP A 355 9.38 12.73 27.79
C ASP A 355 9.25 12.58 26.27
N SER A 356 9.94 13.42 25.50
CA SER A 356 9.75 13.45 24.04
C SER A 356 11.04 13.81 23.30
N ILE A 357 11.24 13.17 22.15
CA ILE A 357 12.40 13.40 21.27
C ILE A 357 11.94 13.31 19.81
N GLN A 358 12.50 14.16 18.95
CA GLN A 358 12.31 14.03 17.52
C GLN A 358 13.43 13.21 16.89
N PHE A 359 13.10 12.39 15.90
CA PHE A 359 14.08 11.65 15.13
C PHE A 359 13.72 11.57 13.64
N ALA A 360 14.73 11.42 12.80
CA ALA A 360 14.63 11.06 11.39
C ALA A 360 15.60 9.91 11.08
N VAL A 361 15.35 9.21 9.98
CA VAL A 361 16.17 8.07 9.53
C VAL A 361 16.53 8.23 8.06
N ASP A 362 17.68 7.71 7.65
CA ASP A 362 18.12 7.71 6.25
C ASP A 362 17.46 6.62 5.38
N LYS A 363 16.78 5.66 6.01
CA LYS A 363 16.12 4.53 5.35
C LYS A 363 14.78 4.23 6.00
N ARG A 364 13.86 3.70 5.19
CA ARG A 364 12.56 3.24 5.68
C ARG A 364 12.77 2.15 6.72
N VAL A 365 12.13 2.29 7.88
CA VAL A 365 12.15 1.31 8.97
C VAL A 365 10.76 1.21 9.60
N PHE A 366 10.55 0.16 10.41
CA PHE A 366 9.35 0.02 11.23
C PHE A 366 9.72 0.13 12.71
N ILE A 367 9.24 1.16 13.39
CA ILE A 367 9.45 1.33 14.82
C ILE A 367 8.50 0.39 15.56
N ALA A 368 9.08 -0.62 16.21
CA ALA A 368 8.35 -1.63 16.97
C ALA A 368 8.07 -1.17 18.40
N GLY A 369 8.88 -0.27 18.96
CA GLY A 369 8.73 0.19 20.34
C GLY A 369 9.89 1.04 20.82
N PHE A 370 9.88 1.37 22.11
CA PHE A 370 10.94 2.11 22.78
C PHE A 370 11.56 1.25 23.89
N GLY A 371 12.88 1.35 24.07
CA GLY A 371 13.50 0.90 25.31
C GLY A 371 13.52 2.06 26.30
N LEU A 372 13.02 1.83 27.51
CA LEU A 372 12.85 2.85 28.54
C LEU A 372 13.71 2.51 29.77
N TYR A 373 14.19 3.52 30.48
CA TYR A 373 14.85 3.28 31.76
C TYR A 373 13.86 2.98 32.87
N GLY A 374 14.28 2.13 33.81
CA GLY A 374 13.51 1.77 34.99
C GLY A 374 14.06 2.38 36.28
N SER A 375 13.69 1.76 37.40
CA SER A 375 13.96 2.25 38.74
C SER A 375 15.45 2.21 39.07
N SER A 376 15.95 3.26 39.73
CA SER A 376 17.31 3.33 40.29
C SER A 376 17.40 2.92 41.77
N CYS A 377 16.25 2.61 42.40
CA CYS A 377 16.14 2.37 43.84
C CYS A 377 15.74 0.91 44.19
N GLY A 378 15.73 0.01 43.21
CA GLY A 378 15.31 -1.38 43.35
C GLY A 378 14.31 -1.78 42.28
N SER A 379 13.74 -2.98 42.36
CA SER A 379 12.76 -3.41 41.37
C SER A 379 11.41 -2.70 41.53
N ALA A 380 10.80 -2.26 40.44
CA ALA A 380 9.51 -1.57 40.46
C ALA A 380 8.73 -1.81 39.16
N GLU A 381 7.40 -1.80 39.27
CA GLU A 381 6.50 -1.78 38.11
C GLU A 381 6.26 -0.32 37.68
N TYR A 382 6.32 -0.09 36.37
CA TYR A 382 6.01 1.19 35.73
C TYR A 382 4.87 1.03 34.74
N SER A 383 4.06 2.07 34.59
CA SER A 383 3.11 2.22 33.49
C SER A 383 3.68 3.20 32.48
N ALA A 384 3.65 2.85 31.20
CA ALA A 384 4.17 3.65 30.10
C ALA A 384 3.11 3.82 29.02
N LYS A 385 2.75 5.07 28.75
CA LYS A 385 2.03 5.45 27.53
C LYS A 385 3.04 5.91 26.49
N ILE A 386 3.30 5.10 25.48
CA ILE A 386 4.14 5.47 24.33
C ILE A 386 3.28 6.00 23.19
N GLU A 387 3.77 7.02 22.48
CA GLU A 387 3.14 7.62 21.31
C GLU A 387 4.19 7.91 20.24
N LEU A 388 3.84 7.69 18.98
CA LEU A 388 4.63 8.08 17.82
C LEU A 388 3.80 8.98 16.92
N LYS A 389 4.33 10.17 16.60
CA LYS A 389 3.61 11.20 15.83
C LYS A 389 4.40 11.70 14.64
N ARG A 390 3.71 12.13 13.59
CA ARG A 390 4.26 12.89 12.46
C ARG A 390 3.47 14.18 12.31
N GLN A 391 4.15 15.33 12.40
CA GLN A 391 3.51 16.65 12.30
C GLN A 391 2.26 16.81 13.19
N GLY A 392 2.31 16.25 14.41
CA GLY A 392 1.21 16.26 15.37
C GLY A 392 0.15 15.17 15.18
N ILE A 393 0.13 14.47 14.04
CA ILE A 393 -0.78 13.35 13.77
C ILE A 393 -0.24 12.10 14.47
N LEU A 394 -1.10 11.43 15.25
CA LEU A 394 -0.78 10.18 15.94
C LEU A 394 -0.77 9.02 14.95
N LEU A 395 0.36 8.29 14.91
CA LEU A 395 0.54 7.12 14.05
C LEU A 395 0.46 5.80 14.81
N GLY A 396 0.87 5.81 16.08
CA GLY A 396 0.80 4.64 16.95
C GLY A 396 0.85 5.04 18.41
N GLN A 397 0.15 4.30 19.25
CA GLN A 397 0.22 4.43 20.71
C GLN A 397 0.07 3.08 21.37
N ASN A 398 0.60 2.95 22.58
CA ASN A 398 0.27 1.84 23.47
C ASN A 398 0.38 2.30 24.92
N LEU A 399 -0.49 1.76 25.78
CA LEU A 399 -0.40 1.88 27.23
C LEU A 399 -0.11 0.49 27.79
N SER A 400 1.08 0.30 28.34
CA SER A 400 1.48 -0.98 28.90
C SER A 400 2.27 -0.82 30.19
N LYS A 401 2.38 -1.92 30.92
CA LYS A 401 3.20 -2.00 32.12
C LYS A 401 4.47 -2.77 31.83
N TYR A 402 5.57 -2.36 32.45
CA TYR A 402 6.81 -3.11 32.43
C TYR A 402 7.42 -3.18 33.83
N PHE A 403 8.13 -4.26 34.09
CA PHE A 403 8.83 -4.48 35.34
C PHE A 403 10.30 -4.14 35.19
N SER A 404 10.78 -3.21 36.00
CA SER A 404 12.20 -2.91 36.15
C SER A 404 12.79 -3.75 37.27
N ASP A 405 13.97 -4.33 37.03
CA ASP A 405 14.71 -5.13 38.01
C ASP A 405 15.63 -4.28 38.93
N GLY A 406 15.62 -2.95 38.78
CA GLY A 406 16.50 -2.03 39.50
C GLY A 406 17.88 -1.83 38.87
N SER A 407 18.17 -2.51 37.75
CA SER A 407 19.39 -2.31 36.97
C SER A 407 19.27 -1.09 36.06
N SER A 408 20.42 -0.65 35.55
CA SER A 408 20.50 0.41 34.54
C SER A 408 20.18 -0.08 33.12
N ASN A 409 19.64 -1.30 32.98
CA ASN A 409 19.20 -1.80 31.69
C ASN A 409 17.98 -1.03 31.19
N THR A 410 17.71 -1.18 29.91
CA THR A 410 16.50 -0.68 29.27
C THR A 410 15.46 -1.78 29.19
N PHE A 411 14.20 -1.39 29.29
CA PHE A 411 13.05 -2.29 29.28
C PHE A 411 12.20 -1.96 28.06
N PRO A 412 11.95 -2.93 27.17
CA PRO A 412 11.23 -2.68 25.94
C PRO A 412 9.73 -2.49 26.23
N VAL A 413 9.17 -1.45 25.62
CA VAL A 413 7.73 -1.19 25.54
C VAL A 413 7.35 -1.13 24.07
N TRP A 414 6.45 -2.02 23.65
CA TRP A 414 6.12 -2.26 22.24
C TRP A 414 4.84 -1.52 21.83
N PHE A 415 4.77 -1.10 20.58
CA PHE A 415 3.49 -0.77 19.94
C PHE A 415 2.70 -2.05 19.66
N GLU A 416 1.38 -1.93 19.47
CA GLU A 416 0.56 -3.06 19.04
C GLU A 416 1.00 -3.55 17.66
N TYR A 417 1.22 -2.62 16.74
CA TYR A 417 1.78 -2.88 15.41
C TYR A 417 2.99 -1.96 15.19
N PRO A 418 4.08 -2.45 14.57
CA PRO A 418 5.20 -1.60 14.18
C PRO A 418 4.75 -0.47 13.26
N VAL A 419 5.27 0.74 13.50
CA VAL A 419 4.87 1.94 12.76
C VAL A 419 5.91 2.25 11.69
N GLN A 420 5.45 2.38 10.43
CA GLN A 420 6.30 2.71 9.29
C GLN A 420 6.84 4.14 9.40
N ILE A 421 8.15 4.28 9.17
CA ILE A 421 8.89 5.54 9.17
C ILE A 421 9.48 5.76 7.80
N GLU A 422 9.14 6.88 7.17
CA GLU A 422 9.73 7.28 5.89
C GLU A 422 11.10 7.93 6.07
N PRO A 423 12.02 7.74 5.11
CA PRO A 423 13.31 8.42 5.10
C PRO A 423 13.18 9.94 5.19
N ASP A 424 14.18 10.57 5.79
CA ASP A 424 14.40 12.02 5.81
C ASP A 424 13.23 12.85 6.36
N THR A 425 12.32 12.20 7.09
CA THR A 425 11.15 12.81 7.70
C THR A 425 11.26 12.74 9.21
N PHE A 426 10.99 13.85 9.90
CA PHE A 426 11.01 13.90 11.35
C PHE A 426 9.70 13.37 11.98
N TYR A 427 9.88 12.46 12.92
CA TYR A 427 8.84 11.88 13.77
C TYR A 427 9.10 12.25 15.22
N THR A 428 8.05 12.32 16.02
CA THR A 428 8.13 12.63 17.46
C THR A 428 7.80 11.38 18.27
N ALA A 429 8.81 10.82 18.94
CA ALA A 429 8.66 9.75 19.91
C ALA A 429 8.37 10.36 21.29
N SER A 430 7.26 9.98 21.90
CA SER A 430 6.84 10.50 23.20
C SER A 430 6.49 9.38 24.15
N VAL A 431 6.78 9.58 25.43
CA VAL A 431 6.38 8.67 26.49
C VAL A 431 5.91 9.45 27.71
N VAL A 432 4.81 9.00 28.30
CA VAL A 432 4.38 9.41 29.63
C VAL A 432 4.55 8.21 30.55
N LEU A 433 5.49 8.34 31.50
CA LEU A 433 5.78 7.33 32.50
C LEU A 433 5.08 7.66 33.81
N ASP A 434 4.57 6.61 34.46
CA ASP A 434 4.02 6.66 35.81
C ASP A 434 4.60 5.55 36.67
N GLY A 435 5.10 5.93 37.84
CA GLY A 435 5.70 5.03 38.81
C GLY A 435 6.26 5.79 40.02
N ASN A 436 6.31 5.10 41.16
CA ASN A 436 6.61 5.72 42.45
C ASN A 436 8.11 5.94 42.70
N GLU A 437 8.96 5.14 42.03
CA GLU A 437 10.40 5.14 42.24
C GLU A 437 11.13 6.04 41.25
N LEU A 438 12.23 6.60 41.73
CA LEU A 438 13.16 7.39 40.94
C LEU A 438 13.85 6.50 39.90
N SER A 439 14.13 7.03 38.71
CA SER A 439 14.65 6.25 37.60
C SER A 439 16.04 6.66 37.12
N TYR A 440 16.70 5.70 36.45
CA TYR A 440 17.86 6.00 35.62
C TYR A 440 17.46 6.91 34.45
N PHE A 441 18.41 7.69 33.97
CA PHE A 441 18.28 8.46 32.73
C PHE A 441 19.61 8.49 31.99
N GLY A 442 19.54 8.73 30.69
CA GLY A 442 20.71 8.74 29.83
C GLY A 442 21.44 10.08 29.86
N GLN A 443 22.75 10.03 29.61
CA GLN A 443 23.64 11.17 29.50
C GLN A 443 24.53 11.01 28.26
N GLU A 444 25.22 12.09 27.88
CA GLU A 444 26.14 12.11 26.75
C GLU A 444 25.44 11.66 25.46
N GLY A 445 24.25 12.25 25.23
CA GLY A 445 23.42 11.87 24.11
C GLY A 445 23.94 12.37 22.77
N MET A 446 23.74 11.54 21.75
CA MET A 446 24.28 11.73 20.40
C MET A 446 23.22 12.34 19.48
N THR A 447 23.61 13.32 18.66
CA THR A 447 22.74 13.92 17.64
C THR A 447 22.53 12.99 16.44
N GLU A 448 23.47 12.07 16.21
CA GLU A 448 23.43 11.10 15.13
C GLU A 448 23.96 9.75 15.62
N VAL A 449 23.29 8.66 15.24
CA VAL A 449 23.65 7.29 15.62
C VAL A 449 23.48 6.37 14.43
N GLN A 450 24.55 5.66 14.07
CA GLN A 450 24.48 4.59 13.07
C GLN A 450 24.18 3.25 13.76
N CYS A 451 23.05 2.64 13.43
CA CYS A 451 22.64 1.33 13.91
C CYS A 451 22.50 0.36 12.72
N GLY A 452 23.46 -0.54 12.57
CA GLY A 452 23.52 -1.44 11.42
C GLY A 452 23.66 -0.67 10.12
N LYS A 453 22.63 -0.74 9.26
CA LYS A 453 22.59 -0.03 7.96
C LYS A 453 21.78 1.26 7.99
N VAL A 454 21.23 1.64 9.13
CA VAL A 454 20.33 2.79 9.28
C VAL A 454 20.99 3.85 10.15
N THR A 455 20.90 5.10 9.74
CA THR A 455 21.39 6.26 10.48
C THR A 455 20.22 7.02 11.06
N PHE A 456 20.22 7.22 12.37
CA PHE A 456 19.23 8.00 13.11
C PHE A 456 19.78 9.37 13.42
N GLN A 457 18.98 10.41 13.19
CA GLN A 457 19.27 11.78 13.59
C GLN A 457 18.26 12.22 14.64
N PHE A 458 18.72 12.91 15.69
CA PHE A 458 17.91 13.30 16.84
C PHE A 458 17.87 14.82 17.04
N GLN A 459 16.67 15.33 17.37
CA GLN A 459 16.43 16.74 17.70
C GLN A 459 15.53 16.86 18.92
N CYS A 460 15.62 18.01 19.61
CA CYS A 460 14.75 18.28 20.75
C CYS A 460 13.29 18.41 20.30
N SER A 461 12.37 17.83 21.08
CA SER A 461 10.92 17.98 20.87
C SER A 461 10.36 19.11 21.74
N SER A 462 9.50 19.95 21.16
CA SER A 462 8.71 20.93 21.93
C SER A 462 7.74 20.28 22.90
N ASP A 463 7.39 19.01 22.67
CA ASP A 463 6.42 18.28 23.48
C ASP A 463 7.04 17.75 24.79
N SER A 464 8.37 17.82 24.95
CA SER A 464 9.01 17.35 26.18
C SER A 464 8.81 18.34 27.32
N THR A 465 8.13 17.89 28.36
CA THR A 465 7.85 18.65 29.59
C THR A 465 8.57 18.10 30.81
N ASN A 466 9.24 16.94 30.67
CA ASN A 466 9.99 16.30 31.74
C ASN A 466 11.52 16.44 31.58
N GLY A 467 11.99 17.13 30.53
CA GLY A 467 13.40 17.49 30.34
C GLY A 467 14.18 16.59 29.40
N THR A 468 13.54 15.62 28.74
CA THR A 468 14.18 14.81 27.71
C THR A 468 14.58 15.67 26.52
N GLY A 469 15.84 15.55 26.12
CA GLY A 469 16.37 16.19 24.92
C GLY A 469 17.49 15.35 24.32
N VAL A 470 18.26 15.95 23.41
CA VAL A 470 19.35 15.26 22.74
C VAL A 470 20.43 14.84 23.74
N GLN A 471 20.87 15.73 24.62
CA GLN A 471 22.00 15.49 25.53
C GLN A 471 21.73 14.54 26.70
N GLY A 472 20.47 14.40 27.12
CA GLY A 472 20.10 13.59 28.27
C GLY A 472 18.59 13.36 28.39
N GLY A 473 18.22 12.32 29.15
CA GLY A 473 16.83 12.04 29.52
C GLY A 473 16.36 10.61 29.26
N GLN A 474 15.08 10.45 28.96
CA GLN A 474 14.41 9.19 28.65
C GLN A 474 14.40 8.88 27.16
N ILE A 475 13.81 7.74 26.82
CA ILE A 475 13.82 7.11 25.49
C ILE A 475 15.27 6.84 25.05
N PRO A 476 16.03 6.02 25.82
CA PRO A 476 17.39 5.65 25.46
C PRO A 476 17.48 4.84 24.16
N GLU A 477 16.41 4.11 23.82
CA GLU A 477 16.39 3.22 22.66
C GLU A 477 15.15 3.40 21.81
N LEU A 478 15.37 3.46 20.50
CA LEU A 478 14.35 3.16 19.50
C LEU A 478 14.54 1.72 19.03
N ILE A 479 13.48 0.91 19.14
CA ILE A 479 13.48 -0.50 18.72
C ILE A 479 12.80 -0.59 17.36
N PHE A 480 13.46 -1.19 16.37
CA PHE A 480 12.99 -1.14 14.98
C PHE A 480 13.31 -2.42 14.18
N TYR A 481 12.59 -2.58 13.06
CA TYR A 481 12.89 -3.52 11.99
C TYR A 481 13.34 -2.73 10.75
N ALA A 482 14.35 -3.23 10.04
CA ALA A 482 15.01 -2.55 8.93
C ALA A 482 15.25 -3.47 7.75
#